data_AF-A0AAE1LZE0-F1
#
_entry.id   AF-A0AAE1LZE0-F1
#
_cell.length_a   1.000
_cell.length_b   1.000
_cell.length_c   1.000
_cell.angle_alpha   90.00
_cell.angle_beta   90.00
_cell.angle_gamma   90.00
#
_symmetry.space_group_name_H-M   'P 1'
#
loop_
_entity.id
_entity.type
_entity.pdbx_description
1 polymer ?
#
loop_
_entity_poly.entity_id
_entity_poly.type
_entity_poly.pdbx_seq_one_letter_code
_entity_poly.pdbx_strand_id
1 'polypeptide(L)'
;MFRPVTKHASSVSFRLHLRAMATSTTSARTAHNVPLSLPEGLSEDQISSFKPFASWIDTLTKSLALQANKSHPFHSDPYALRNVTVQSYDFFGAGRLGFVKLTATVSNSAGESLPAAALLRGPSVAMLVMLVPEDVPRESDERYVVLTVQPRIPAGSLSFVELPAGMVDGSGNFKGVAAKEIEEELGITIREDELTCLSELAEECTERGASADRGEDLTAAIFPSAGGCDEHITIYSYEQRIPRSQLSEWEGRLTGERSDGERITLKVVPMQHLWKEGARDAKCLAALALWQGLRQEKKL
;
A
#
# COMPACT_ATOMS: atom_id res chain seq x y z
N MET A 1 -3.36 36.01 39.69
CA MET A 1 -2.19 35.25 40.17
C MET A 1 -2.42 33.79 39.80
N PHE A 2 -2.07 33.39 38.56
CA PHE A 2 -2.28 32.04 38.03
C PHE A 2 -1.07 31.17 38.36
N ARG A 3 -1.29 30.03 39.02
CA ARG A 3 -0.27 29.00 39.25
C ARG A 3 -0.13 28.12 38.00
N PRO A 4 1.08 27.79 37.54
CA PRO A 4 1.27 26.81 36.48
C PRO A 4 1.16 25.38 37.05
N VAL A 5 0.41 24.53 36.34
CA VAL A 5 0.35 23.08 36.58
C VAL A 5 1.52 22.45 35.82
N THR A 6 2.49 21.91 36.56
CA THR A 6 3.57 21.09 36.02
C THR A 6 3.01 19.74 35.55
N LYS A 7 2.95 19.52 34.23
CA LYS A 7 2.73 18.19 33.65
C LYS A 7 4.03 17.40 33.75
N HIS A 8 4.08 16.41 34.64
CA HIS A 8 5.07 15.35 34.56
C HIS A 8 4.71 14.43 33.38
N ALA A 9 5.53 14.46 32.33
CA ALA A 9 5.51 13.44 31.29
C ALA A 9 6.24 12.20 31.83
N SER A 10 5.49 11.18 32.24
CA SER A 10 6.03 9.86 32.51
C SER A 10 6.31 9.17 31.16
N SER A 11 7.58 8.94 30.84
CA SER A 11 7.95 8.12 29.68
C SER A 11 7.59 6.66 29.98
N VAL A 12 6.49 6.18 29.40
CA VAL A 12 6.16 4.75 29.42
C VAL A 12 7.05 4.08 28.38
N SER A 13 8.12 3.42 28.82
CA SER A 13 8.93 2.54 27.98
C SER A 13 8.10 1.30 27.65
N PHE A 14 7.59 1.22 26.41
CA PHE A 14 6.99 0.01 25.87
C PHE A 14 8.10 -1.03 25.62
N ARG A 15 8.42 -1.85 26.61
CA ARG A 15 9.23 -3.06 26.40
C ARG A 15 8.32 -4.19 25.88
N LEU A 16 8.25 -4.31 24.56
CA LEU A 16 7.64 -5.46 23.89
C LEU A 16 8.43 -6.73 24.28
N HIS A 17 7.87 -7.54 25.17
CA HIS A 17 8.48 -8.83 25.54
C HIS A 17 8.13 -9.86 24.48
N LEU A 18 8.99 -10.01 23.46
CA LEU A 18 8.92 -11.12 22.52
C LEU A 18 9.47 -12.38 23.20
N ARG A 19 8.61 -13.39 23.42
CA ARG A 19 9.07 -14.75 23.74
C ARG A 19 9.62 -15.37 22.45
N ALA A 20 10.93 -15.33 22.25
CA ALA A 20 11.58 -16.07 21.19
C ALA A 20 11.53 -17.57 21.53
N MET A 21 10.80 -18.36 20.73
CA MET A 21 11.06 -19.79 20.67
C MET A 21 12.38 -19.99 19.94
N ALA A 22 13.29 -20.79 20.52
CA ALA A 22 14.58 -21.10 19.92
C ALA A 22 14.35 -21.88 18.62
N THR A 23 14.35 -21.15 17.52
CA THR A 23 14.35 -21.67 16.15
C THR A 23 15.80 -21.72 15.69
N SER A 24 16.18 -22.76 14.95
CA SER A 24 17.47 -22.77 14.30
C SER A 24 17.54 -21.56 13.36
N THR A 25 18.59 -20.76 13.47
CA THR A 25 18.74 -19.51 12.72
C THR A 25 20.02 -19.54 11.91
N THR A 26 19.92 -19.13 10.67
CA THR A 26 21.08 -18.95 9.78
C THR A 26 21.47 -17.48 9.78
N SER A 27 22.77 -17.21 9.92
CA SER A 27 23.31 -15.85 9.82
C SER A 27 23.70 -15.54 8.37
N ALA A 28 23.19 -14.44 7.84
CA ALA A 28 23.45 -13.91 6.51
C ALA A 28 23.72 -12.39 6.59
N ARG A 29 23.87 -11.74 5.43
CA ARG A 29 23.98 -10.28 5.35
C ARG A 29 23.06 -9.74 4.25
N THR A 30 22.55 -8.53 4.46
CA THR A 30 21.80 -7.82 3.41
C THR A 30 22.75 -7.24 2.35
N ALA A 31 22.19 -6.76 1.23
CA ALA A 31 22.92 -6.01 0.21
C ALA A 31 23.66 -4.76 0.76
N HIS A 32 23.17 -4.18 1.86
CA HIS A 32 23.80 -3.05 2.57
C HIS A 32 24.72 -3.50 3.71
N ASN A 33 25.17 -4.76 3.69
CA ASN A 33 26.08 -5.33 4.67
C ASN A 33 25.54 -5.33 6.13
N VAL A 34 24.22 -5.30 6.29
CA VAL A 34 23.55 -5.38 7.60
C VAL A 34 23.41 -6.85 8.01
N PRO A 35 23.72 -7.23 9.27
CA PRO A 35 23.45 -8.56 9.79
C PRO A 35 21.99 -8.98 9.60
N LEU A 36 21.78 -10.20 9.11
CA LEU A 36 20.48 -10.78 8.82
C LEU A 36 20.35 -12.16 9.47
N SER A 37 19.34 -12.34 10.32
CA SER A 37 18.96 -13.64 10.86
C SER A 37 17.77 -14.20 10.09
N LEU A 38 17.92 -15.42 9.57
CA LEU A 38 16.88 -16.14 8.83
C LEU A 38 16.38 -17.34 9.63
N PRO A 39 15.06 -17.61 9.66
CA PRO A 39 14.51 -18.82 10.24
C PRO A 39 14.84 -20.03 9.35
N GLU A 40 14.76 -21.22 9.95
CA GLU A 40 14.90 -22.49 9.22
C GLU A 40 13.98 -22.55 7.99
N GLY A 41 14.50 -23.05 6.88
CA GLY A 41 13.75 -23.24 5.63
C GLY A 41 13.69 -22.04 4.69
N LEU A 42 14.23 -20.87 5.09
CA LEU A 42 14.40 -19.71 4.21
C LEU A 42 15.88 -19.49 3.87
N SER A 43 16.21 -19.59 2.58
CA SER A 43 17.59 -19.35 2.10
C SER A 43 17.88 -17.86 1.85
N GLU A 44 19.16 -17.52 1.84
CA GLU A 44 19.65 -16.17 1.51
C GLU A 44 19.25 -15.74 0.08
N ASP A 45 19.29 -16.66 -0.89
CA ASP A 45 18.89 -16.39 -2.26
C ASP A 45 17.40 -16.07 -2.38
N GLN A 46 16.55 -16.78 -1.64
CA GLN A 46 15.10 -16.56 -1.64
C GLN A 46 14.73 -15.19 -1.06
N ILE A 47 15.32 -14.82 0.09
CA ILE A 47 15.03 -13.52 0.71
C ILE A 47 15.62 -12.36 -0.09
N SER A 48 16.81 -12.53 -0.69
CA SER A 48 17.46 -11.50 -1.51
C SER A 48 16.73 -11.28 -2.84
N SER A 49 16.13 -12.33 -3.40
CA SER A 49 15.32 -12.24 -4.62
C SER A 49 13.89 -11.76 -4.36
N PHE A 50 13.47 -11.70 -3.09
CA PHE A 50 12.15 -11.23 -2.71
C PHE A 50 12.10 -9.71 -2.72
N LYS A 51 11.52 -9.17 -3.81
CA LYS A 51 11.45 -7.73 -4.09
C LYS A 51 10.96 -6.88 -2.92
N PRO A 52 9.89 -7.25 -2.19
CA PRO A 52 9.47 -6.47 -1.03
C PRO A 52 10.57 -6.29 0.02
N PHE A 53 11.40 -7.31 0.28
CA PHE A 53 12.54 -7.20 1.19
C PHE A 53 13.66 -6.34 0.62
N ALA A 54 14.02 -6.55 -0.65
CA ALA A 54 15.05 -5.75 -1.33
C ALA A 54 14.67 -4.25 -1.37
N SER A 55 13.44 -3.93 -1.77
CA SER A 55 12.94 -2.56 -1.79
C SER A 55 12.87 -1.95 -0.39
N TRP A 56 12.38 -2.70 0.60
CA TRP A 56 12.31 -2.20 1.98
C TRP A 56 13.69 -1.85 2.54
N ILE A 57 14.69 -2.72 2.37
CA ILE A 57 16.05 -2.46 2.88
C ILE A 57 16.71 -1.30 2.13
N ASP A 58 16.51 -1.19 0.82
CA ASP A 58 17.05 -0.11 -0.01
C ASP A 58 16.46 1.25 0.40
N THR A 59 15.13 1.35 0.47
CA THR A 59 14.43 2.57 0.83
C THR A 59 14.74 3.01 2.26
N LEU A 60 14.76 2.07 3.22
CA LEU A 60 15.15 2.40 4.60
C LEU A 60 16.60 2.88 4.67
N THR A 61 17.52 2.26 3.95
CA THR A 61 18.92 2.66 3.93
C THR A 61 19.10 4.07 3.34
N LYS A 62 18.41 4.38 2.23
CA LYS A 62 18.38 5.73 1.66
C LYS A 62 17.83 6.75 2.65
N SER A 63 16.71 6.46 3.31
CA SER A 63 16.10 7.34 4.31
C SER A 63 17.03 7.59 5.49
N LEU A 64 17.69 6.56 6.02
CA LEU A 64 18.66 6.71 7.12
C LEU A 64 19.86 7.58 6.71
N ALA A 65 20.28 7.55 5.43
CA ALA A 65 21.39 8.38 4.95
C ALA A 65 21.05 9.88 4.93
N LEU A 66 19.77 10.27 4.86
CA LEU A 66 19.33 11.67 4.89
C LEU A 66 19.70 12.39 6.20
N GLN A 67 19.94 11.63 7.27
CA GLN A 67 20.41 12.15 8.56
C GLN A 67 21.79 12.83 8.47
N ALA A 68 22.54 12.63 7.38
CA ALA A 68 23.78 13.36 7.12
C ALA A 68 23.54 14.87 6.90
N ASN A 69 22.32 15.28 6.53
CA ASN A 69 21.96 16.69 6.38
C ASN A 69 21.82 17.36 7.76
N LYS A 70 22.46 18.53 7.94
CA LYS A 70 22.44 19.29 9.19
C LYS A 70 21.04 19.74 9.62
N SER A 71 20.12 19.89 8.68
CA SER A 71 18.72 20.24 8.98
C SER A 71 17.87 19.03 9.40
N HIS A 72 18.37 17.81 9.23
CA HIS A 72 17.61 16.61 9.56
C HIS A 72 17.40 16.51 11.08
N PRO A 73 16.18 16.19 11.58
CA PRO A 73 15.88 16.16 13.02
C PRO A 73 16.80 15.26 13.85
N PHE A 74 17.31 14.20 13.25
CA PHE A 74 18.21 13.22 13.89
C PHE A 74 19.70 13.41 13.56
N HIS A 75 20.10 14.54 12.96
CA HIS A 75 21.49 14.77 12.55
C HIS A 75 22.50 14.68 13.70
N SER A 76 22.14 15.19 14.88
CA SER A 76 23.04 15.23 16.04
C SER A 76 23.39 13.86 16.60
N ASP A 77 22.49 12.87 16.47
CA ASP A 77 22.73 11.48 16.87
C ASP A 77 21.94 10.53 15.94
N PRO A 78 22.50 10.20 14.76
CA PRO A 78 21.78 9.51 13.70
C PRO A 78 21.49 8.06 14.07
N TYR A 79 20.29 7.63 13.72
CA TYR A 79 19.88 6.24 13.76
C TYR A 79 20.56 5.43 12.67
N ALA A 80 20.90 4.18 12.98
CA ALA A 80 21.36 3.23 11.98
C ALA A 80 20.67 1.89 12.16
N LEU A 81 20.47 1.19 11.03
CA LEU A 81 20.00 -0.17 11.00
C LEU A 81 21.13 -1.11 11.42
N ARG A 82 20.98 -1.78 12.56
CA ARG A 82 22.00 -2.63 13.18
C ARG A 82 21.85 -4.10 12.84
N ASN A 83 20.62 -4.58 12.72
CA ASN A 83 20.29 -5.97 12.48
C ASN A 83 18.88 -6.10 11.91
N VAL A 84 18.65 -7.15 11.12
CA VAL A 84 17.33 -7.58 10.67
C VAL A 84 17.13 -9.04 11.05
N THR A 85 15.96 -9.37 11.58
CA THR A 85 15.56 -10.74 11.92
C THR A 85 14.26 -11.05 11.20
N VAL A 86 14.28 -12.00 10.28
CA VAL A 86 13.07 -12.59 9.73
C VAL A 86 12.49 -13.54 10.77
N GLN A 87 11.22 -13.35 11.10
CA GLN A 87 10.52 -14.10 12.16
C GLN A 87 9.71 -15.26 11.59
N SER A 88 9.04 -15.01 10.46
CA SER A 88 8.23 -16.01 9.76
C SER A 88 8.03 -15.61 8.31
N TYR A 89 7.61 -16.56 7.48
CA TYR A 89 7.35 -16.36 6.07
C TYR A 89 6.31 -17.34 5.55
N ASP A 90 5.69 -17.00 4.42
CA ASP A 90 4.74 -17.84 3.71
C ASP A 90 5.22 -18.10 2.28
N PHE A 91 5.11 -19.35 1.82
CA PHE A 91 5.25 -19.68 0.41
C PHE A 91 3.88 -19.79 -0.24
N PHE A 92 3.74 -19.20 -1.43
CA PHE A 92 2.58 -19.34 -2.30
C PHE A 92 2.92 -20.27 -3.47
N GLY A 93 1.90 -20.96 -3.99
CA GLY A 93 1.99 -21.74 -5.23
C GLY A 93 3.28 -22.54 -5.36
N ALA A 94 3.94 -22.44 -6.51
CA ALA A 94 5.18 -23.13 -6.88
C ALA A 94 6.43 -22.73 -6.06
N GLY A 95 6.33 -22.62 -4.73
CA GLY A 95 7.44 -22.28 -3.83
C GLY A 95 7.85 -20.81 -3.88
N ARG A 96 6.97 -19.92 -4.38
CA ARG A 96 7.24 -18.48 -4.47
C ARG A 96 7.11 -17.86 -3.08
N LEU A 97 8.13 -17.13 -2.63
CA LEU A 97 8.05 -16.38 -1.37
C LEU A 97 6.97 -15.30 -1.48
N GLY A 98 6.01 -15.33 -0.55
CA GLY A 98 4.81 -14.52 -0.57
C GLY A 98 4.85 -13.40 0.48
N PHE A 99 4.76 -13.78 1.75
CA PHE A 99 4.80 -12.84 2.87
C PHE A 99 6.02 -13.09 3.76
N VAL A 100 6.58 -12.03 4.33
CA VAL A 100 7.71 -12.10 5.27
C VAL A 100 7.42 -11.20 6.47
N LYS A 101 7.36 -11.78 7.67
CA LYS A 101 7.34 -11.01 8.92
C LYS A 101 8.76 -10.82 9.41
N LEU A 102 9.14 -9.58 9.74
CA LEU A 102 10.45 -9.28 10.30
C LEU A 102 10.41 -8.28 11.45
N THR A 103 11.51 -8.23 12.19
CA THR A 103 11.87 -7.15 13.10
C THR A 103 13.26 -6.64 12.75
N ALA A 104 13.48 -5.35 12.93
CA ALA A 104 14.78 -4.71 12.78
C ALA A 104 15.20 -3.99 14.05
N THR A 105 16.51 -3.90 14.26
CA THR A 105 17.11 -3.08 15.31
C THR A 105 17.59 -1.79 14.68
N VAL A 106 16.89 -0.69 14.93
CA VAL A 106 17.27 0.64 14.47
C VAL A 106 17.59 1.49 15.69
N SER A 107 18.85 1.88 15.85
CA SER A 107 19.34 2.60 17.05
C SER A 107 20.43 3.61 16.77
N ASN A 108 20.50 4.65 17.60
CA ASN A 108 21.54 5.68 17.58
C ASN A 108 22.65 5.41 18.61
N SER A 109 23.60 6.33 18.77
CA SER A 109 24.74 6.15 19.67
C SER A 109 24.39 6.34 21.15
N ALA A 110 23.33 7.10 21.46
CA ALA A 110 22.77 7.22 22.81
C ALA A 110 22.04 5.95 23.30
N GLY A 111 21.83 4.95 22.43
CA GLY A 111 21.13 3.71 22.76
C GLY A 111 19.61 3.80 22.65
N GLU A 112 19.08 4.89 22.07
CA GLU A 112 17.67 5.00 21.72
C GLU A 112 17.34 4.05 20.55
N SER A 113 16.11 3.57 20.48
CA SER A 113 15.70 2.61 19.46
C SER A 113 14.32 2.94 18.88
N LEU A 114 14.16 2.74 17.57
CA LEU A 114 12.89 2.89 16.88
C LEU A 114 12.17 1.54 16.76
N PRO A 115 10.84 1.48 16.97
CA PRO A 115 10.06 0.29 16.66
C PRO A 115 10.14 -0.02 15.18
N ALA A 116 10.56 -1.24 14.83
CA ALA A 116 10.73 -1.65 13.44
C ALA A 116 10.28 -3.10 13.21
N ALA A 117 9.01 -3.38 13.50
CA ALA A 117 8.37 -4.64 13.14
C ALA A 117 7.52 -4.46 11.89
N ALA A 118 7.74 -5.25 10.85
CA ALA A 118 7.06 -5.08 9.55
C ALA A 118 6.56 -6.42 9.02
N LEU A 119 5.38 -6.41 8.39
CA LEU A 119 4.95 -7.42 7.44
C LEU A 119 5.34 -6.93 6.04
N LEU A 120 6.14 -7.72 5.34
CA LEU A 120 6.49 -7.46 3.95
C LEU A 120 5.58 -8.27 3.04
N ARG A 121 4.79 -7.57 2.24
CA ARG A 121 3.90 -8.16 1.22
C ARG A 121 4.06 -7.51 -0.15
N GLY A 122 4.69 -6.33 -0.22
CA GLY A 122 4.94 -5.61 -1.46
C GLY A 122 3.80 -4.69 -1.90
N PRO A 123 4.01 -4.00 -3.03
CA PRO A 123 3.08 -3.04 -3.59
C PRO A 123 1.80 -3.67 -4.14
N SER A 124 0.74 -2.87 -4.16
CA SER A 124 -0.52 -3.17 -4.83
C SER A 124 -1.03 -1.96 -5.62
N VAL A 125 -2.07 -2.17 -6.42
CA VAL A 125 -2.79 -1.13 -7.16
C VAL A 125 -4.26 -1.17 -6.80
N ALA A 126 -4.91 -0.01 -6.89
CA ALA A 126 -6.36 0.13 -6.70
C ALA A 126 -6.96 0.89 -7.88
N MET A 127 -8.18 0.55 -8.26
CA MET A 127 -8.85 1.17 -9.40
C MET A 127 -10.18 1.81 -9.02
N LEU A 128 -10.29 3.12 -9.28
CA LEU A 128 -11.56 3.83 -9.29
C LEU A 128 -12.19 3.69 -10.69
N VAL A 129 -12.98 2.64 -10.89
CA VAL A 129 -13.72 2.40 -12.14
C VAL A 129 -15.05 3.16 -12.11
N MET A 130 -15.20 4.11 -13.03
CA MET A 130 -16.36 4.98 -13.16
C MET A 130 -17.12 4.70 -14.45
N LEU A 131 -18.43 4.49 -14.32
CA LEU A 131 -19.37 4.33 -15.40
C LEU A 131 -20.19 5.60 -15.54
N VAL A 132 -20.25 6.13 -16.76
CA VAL A 132 -20.99 7.36 -17.12
C VAL A 132 -22.10 6.99 -18.10
N PRO A 133 -23.37 7.30 -17.80
CA PRO A 133 -24.43 7.06 -18.77
C PRO A 133 -24.19 7.84 -20.08
N GLU A 134 -24.36 7.18 -21.22
CA GLU A 134 -24.21 7.83 -22.54
C GLU A 134 -25.27 8.91 -22.79
N ASP A 135 -26.44 8.80 -22.16
CA ASP A 135 -27.58 9.69 -22.31
C ASP A 135 -27.45 11.02 -21.55
N VAL A 136 -26.38 11.20 -20.75
CA VAL A 136 -26.08 12.48 -20.10
C VAL A 136 -25.04 13.30 -20.86
N PRO A 137 -25.11 14.65 -20.80
CA PRO A 137 -24.09 15.53 -21.38
C PRO A 137 -22.68 15.24 -20.86
N ARG A 138 -21.64 15.65 -21.61
CA ARG A 138 -20.23 15.36 -21.26
C ARG A 138 -19.79 16.04 -19.98
N GLU A 139 -20.38 17.19 -19.69
CA GLU A 139 -20.19 18.01 -18.52
C GLU A 139 -20.99 17.54 -17.29
N SER A 140 -21.79 16.47 -17.43
CA SER A 140 -22.54 15.91 -16.30
C SER A 140 -21.61 15.35 -15.23
N ASP A 141 -21.96 15.59 -13.97
CA ASP A 141 -21.32 14.96 -12.81
C ASP A 141 -21.90 13.58 -12.48
N GLU A 142 -22.87 13.08 -13.26
CA GLU A 142 -23.46 11.76 -13.04
C GLU A 142 -22.46 10.64 -13.33
N ARG A 143 -22.09 9.91 -12.28
CA ARG A 143 -21.11 8.83 -12.30
C ARG A 143 -21.54 7.73 -11.36
N TYR A 144 -21.31 6.48 -11.78
CA TYR A 144 -21.47 5.29 -10.96
C TYR A 144 -20.12 4.62 -10.78
N VAL A 145 -19.85 4.07 -9.62
CA VAL A 145 -18.57 3.46 -9.28
C VAL A 145 -18.76 1.97 -9.08
N VAL A 146 -17.88 1.18 -9.69
CA VAL A 146 -17.85 -0.27 -9.54
C VAL A 146 -17.00 -0.62 -8.33
N LEU A 147 -17.60 -1.29 -7.37
CA LEU A 147 -17.00 -1.87 -6.18
C LEU A 147 -17.01 -3.38 -6.29
N THR A 148 -16.12 -4.03 -5.55
CA THR A 148 -16.13 -5.47 -5.32
C THR A 148 -16.65 -5.79 -3.92
N VAL A 149 -17.32 -6.92 -3.81
CA VAL A 149 -17.75 -7.53 -2.54
C VAL A 149 -17.08 -8.89 -2.43
N GLN A 150 -16.15 -9.02 -1.49
CA GLN A 150 -15.34 -10.23 -1.37
C GLN A 150 -14.92 -10.56 0.07
N PRO A 151 -14.53 -11.81 0.35
CA PRO A 151 -13.96 -12.17 1.64
C PRO A 151 -12.62 -11.50 1.90
N ARG A 152 -12.49 -10.88 3.07
CA ARG A 152 -11.22 -10.39 3.62
C ARG A 152 -11.03 -11.01 5.00
N ILE A 153 -10.48 -12.22 5.00
CA ILE A 153 -10.22 -12.99 6.24
C ILE A 153 -9.35 -12.22 7.24
N PRO A 154 -8.30 -11.46 6.84
CA PRO A 154 -7.55 -10.63 7.78
C PRO A 154 -8.39 -9.56 8.48
N ALA A 155 -9.47 -9.09 7.84
CA ALA A 155 -10.41 -8.13 8.42
C ALA A 155 -11.61 -8.81 9.13
N GLY A 156 -11.66 -10.15 9.16
CA GLY A 156 -12.79 -10.91 9.71
C GLY A 156 -14.09 -10.74 8.94
N SER A 157 -14.03 -10.41 7.64
CA SER A 157 -15.20 -10.15 6.81
C SER A 157 -15.33 -11.18 5.68
N LEU A 158 -16.55 -11.62 5.39
CA LEU A 158 -16.87 -12.46 4.23
C LEU A 158 -17.53 -11.69 3.07
N SER A 159 -17.83 -10.41 3.27
CA SER A 159 -18.53 -9.55 2.32
C SER A 159 -18.01 -8.11 2.44
N PHE A 160 -16.69 -7.95 2.38
CA PHE A 160 -16.05 -6.65 2.46
C PHE A 160 -16.27 -5.89 1.16
N VAL A 161 -16.77 -4.65 1.27
CA VAL A 161 -17.02 -3.77 0.13
C VAL A 161 -15.79 -2.90 -0.06
N GLU A 162 -15.18 -2.94 -1.25
CA GLU A 162 -13.92 -2.24 -1.54
C GLU A 162 -13.80 -1.89 -3.02
N LEU A 163 -12.82 -1.03 -3.35
CA LEU A 163 -12.41 -0.88 -4.73
C LEU A 163 -11.75 -2.17 -5.25
N PRO A 164 -11.93 -2.48 -6.55
CA PRO A 164 -11.08 -3.41 -7.26
C PRO A 164 -9.58 -3.14 -7.02
N ALA A 165 -8.79 -4.18 -6.77
CA ALA A 165 -7.37 -4.03 -6.43
C ALA A 165 -6.56 -5.30 -6.66
N GLY A 166 -5.32 -5.12 -7.14
CA GLY A 166 -4.43 -6.21 -7.49
C GLY A 166 -3.01 -6.05 -6.95
N MET A 167 -2.29 -7.16 -6.81
CA MET A 167 -0.89 -7.13 -6.39
C MET A 167 0.01 -6.85 -7.60
N VAL A 168 1.05 -6.05 -7.41
CA VAL A 168 2.00 -5.80 -8.51
C VAL A 168 2.98 -6.95 -8.59
N ASP A 169 3.09 -7.55 -9.78
CA ASP A 169 4.14 -8.51 -10.06
C ASP A 169 5.50 -7.80 -10.07
N GLY A 170 6.58 -8.58 -10.05
CA GLY A 170 7.91 -7.99 -10.05
C GLY A 170 8.26 -7.15 -11.30
N SER A 171 7.40 -7.05 -12.33
CA SER A 171 7.76 -6.38 -13.59
C SER A 171 8.00 -4.88 -13.45
N GLY A 172 7.45 -4.24 -12.41
CA GLY A 172 7.50 -2.79 -12.24
C GLY A 172 6.59 -2.00 -13.18
N ASN A 173 5.79 -2.67 -14.03
CA ASN A 173 4.78 -2.02 -14.86
C ASN A 173 3.44 -1.91 -14.11
N PHE A 174 3.32 -0.92 -13.23
CA PHE A 174 2.11 -0.70 -12.44
C PHE A 174 0.85 -0.51 -13.29
N LYS A 175 0.97 0.17 -14.45
CA LYS A 175 -0.17 0.46 -15.34
C LYS A 175 -0.69 -0.81 -16.03
N GLY A 176 0.21 -1.64 -16.55
CA GLY A 176 -0.13 -2.92 -17.16
C GLY A 176 -0.69 -3.94 -16.18
N VAL A 177 -0.12 -4.01 -14.98
CA VAL A 177 -0.67 -4.83 -13.90
C VAL A 177 -2.06 -4.32 -13.52
N ALA A 178 -2.24 -3.02 -13.31
CA ALA A 178 -3.55 -2.47 -12.95
C ALA A 178 -4.62 -2.75 -14.02
N ALA A 179 -4.26 -2.67 -15.31
CA ALA A 179 -5.17 -3.06 -16.39
C ALA A 179 -5.52 -4.55 -16.32
N LYS A 180 -4.52 -5.44 -16.17
CA LYS A 180 -4.70 -6.90 -16.14
C LYS A 180 -5.50 -7.39 -14.93
N GLU A 181 -5.21 -6.90 -13.73
CA GLU A 181 -5.92 -7.30 -12.51
C GLU A 181 -7.40 -6.88 -12.58
N ILE A 182 -7.69 -5.72 -13.18
CA ILE A 182 -9.07 -5.24 -13.36
C ILE A 182 -9.80 -5.98 -14.46
N GLU A 183 -9.10 -6.38 -15.52
CA GLU A 183 -9.62 -7.30 -16.53
C GLU A 183 -10.11 -8.61 -15.90
N GLU A 184 -9.33 -9.16 -14.97
CA GLU A 184 -9.65 -10.39 -14.23
C GLU A 184 -10.83 -10.18 -13.25
N GLU A 185 -10.82 -9.08 -12.48
CA GLU A 185 -11.86 -8.80 -11.49
C GLU A 185 -13.19 -8.32 -12.08
N LEU A 186 -13.19 -7.61 -13.21
CA LEU A 186 -14.40 -6.99 -13.78
C LEU A 186 -14.86 -7.64 -15.09
N GLY A 187 -14.00 -8.41 -15.75
CA GLY A 187 -14.30 -9.01 -17.05
C GLY A 187 -14.49 -7.97 -18.15
N ILE A 188 -13.74 -6.86 -18.11
CA ILE A 188 -13.69 -5.83 -19.16
C ILE A 188 -12.25 -5.56 -19.56
N THR A 189 -11.99 -5.45 -20.85
CA THR A 189 -10.67 -5.06 -21.38
C THR A 189 -10.45 -3.57 -21.16
N ILE A 190 -9.38 -3.20 -20.47
CA ILE A 190 -8.97 -1.82 -20.25
C ILE A 190 -7.57 -1.67 -20.80
N ARG A 191 -7.37 -0.73 -21.72
CA ARG A 191 -6.02 -0.49 -22.22
C ARG A 191 -5.24 0.36 -21.23
N GLU A 192 -3.94 0.08 -21.12
CA GLU A 192 -3.05 0.83 -20.24
C GLU A 192 -3.13 2.35 -20.51
N ASP A 193 -3.23 2.78 -21.78
CA ASP A 193 -3.33 4.20 -22.16
C ASP A 193 -4.61 4.90 -21.68
N GLU A 194 -5.64 4.15 -21.28
CA GLU A 194 -6.91 4.69 -20.76
C GLU A 194 -6.91 4.90 -19.24
N LEU A 195 -5.88 4.41 -18.54
CA LEU A 195 -5.74 4.57 -17.10
C LEU A 195 -5.08 5.91 -16.74
N THR A 196 -5.68 6.61 -15.78
CA THR A 196 -5.13 7.83 -15.18
C THR A 196 -4.57 7.52 -13.81
N CYS A 197 -3.28 7.80 -13.55
CA CYS A 197 -2.68 7.61 -12.23
C CYS A 197 -3.01 8.79 -11.31
N LEU A 198 -3.94 8.60 -10.38
CA LEU A 198 -4.33 9.65 -9.43
C LEU A 198 -3.21 9.96 -8.42
N SER A 199 -2.42 8.94 -8.05
CA SER A 199 -1.33 9.12 -7.10
C SER A 199 -0.20 9.99 -7.64
N GLU A 200 0.24 9.74 -8.88
CA GLU A 200 1.26 10.57 -9.55
C GLU A 200 0.77 12.01 -9.78
N LEU A 201 -0.45 12.18 -10.28
CA LEU A 201 -1.03 13.52 -10.49
C LEU A 201 -1.11 14.32 -9.17
N ALA A 202 -1.43 13.66 -8.05
CA ALA A 202 -1.48 14.32 -6.76
C ALA A 202 -0.08 14.69 -6.24
N GLU A 203 0.92 13.85 -6.49
CA GLU A 203 2.32 14.19 -6.19
C GLU A 203 2.79 15.38 -7.03
N GLU A 204 2.45 15.44 -8.32
CA GLU A 204 2.77 16.58 -9.19
C GLU A 204 2.12 17.90 -8.75
N CYS A 205 0.97 17.83 -8.05
CA CYS A 205 0.31 18.98 -7.44
C CYS A 205 1.02 19.47 -6.18
N THR A 206 1.87 18.67 -5.53
CA THR A 206 2.68 19.18 -4.43
C THR A 206 3.71 20.15 -5.00
N GLU A 207 3.70 21.40 -4.50
CA GLU A 207 4.72 22.38 -4.89
C GLU A 207 6.11 21.74 -4.68
N ARG A 208 6.94 21.77 -5.72
CA ARG A 208 8.27 21.13 -5.85
C ARG A 208 9.32 21.54 -4.78
N GLY A 209 8.90 22.05 -3.63
CA GLY A 209 9.74 22.39 -2.49
C GLY A 209 9.47 21.58 -1.22
N ALA A 210 8.28 21.00 -0.99
CA ALA A 210 7.97 20.42 0.34
C ALA A 210 8.44 18.95 0.53
N SER A 211 8.37 18.14 -0.52
CA SER A 211 8.87 16.75 -0.56
C SER A 211 10.33 16.71 -1.04
N ALA A 212 10.68 17.53 -2.03
CA ALA A 212 12.03 17.67 -2.56
C ALA A 212 13.06 18.13 -1.50
N ASP A 213 12.68 18.99 -0.54
CA ASP A 213 13.59 19.44 0.54
C ASP A 213 13.95 18.32 1.54
N ARG A 214 13.15 17.24 1.60
CA ARG A 214 13.43 16.13 2.53
C ARG A 214 14.30 15.05 1.92
N GLY A 215 14.42 15.00 0.59
CA GLY A 215 15.20 13.98 -0.12
C GLY A 215 14.69 12.55 0.04
N GLU A 216 13.47 12.36 0.54
CA GLU A 216 12.82 11.05 0.66
C GLU A 216 12.33 10.59 -0.72
N ASP A 217 12.71 9.37 -1.10
CA ASP A 217 12.41 8.72 -2.39
C ASP A 217 11.36 7.63 -2.15
N LEU A 218 10.16 8.04 -1.73
CA LEU A 218 9.01 7.15 -1.55
C LEU A 218 8.12 7.21 -2.79
N THR A 219 7.55 6.07 -3.17
CA THR A 219 6.59 5.96 -4.28
C THR A 219 5.36 6.85 -4.03
N ALA A 220 4.90 7.56 -5.07
CA ALA A 220 3.60 8.22 -5.11
C ALA A 220 2.47 7.19 -4.97
N ALA A 221 2.03 6.96 -3.73
CA ALA A 221 1.05 5.96 -3.38
C ALA A 221 0.49 6.23 -1.98
N ILE A 222 -0.64 5.59 -1.64
CA ILE A 222 -1.10 5.58 -0.25
C ILE A 222 -0.44 4.45 0.53
N PHE A 223 -0.17 4.67 1.81
CA PHE A 223 0.34 3.64 2.72
C PHE A 223 -0.77 3.26 3.71
N PRO A 224 -1.42 2.08 3.56
CA PRO A 224 -2.55 1.69 4.41
C PRO A 224 -2.15 1.49 5.87
N SER A 225 -0.90 1.09 6.13
CA SER A 225 -0.37 0.90 7.49
C SER A 225 1.14 1.12 7.55
N ALA A 226 1.57 2.38 7.36
CA ALA A 226 2.98 2.77 7.32
C ALA A 226 3.82 2.38 8.58
N GLY A 227 3.15 2.06 9.70
CA GLY A 227 3.82 1.61 10.92
C GLY A 227 3.97 0.08 11.04
N GLY A 228 3.40 -0.71 10.13
CA GLY A 228 3.34 -2.17 10.27
C GLY A 228 3.48 -2.98 8.98
N CYS A 229 3.40 -2.35 7.81
CA CYS A 229 3.49 -3.02 6.51
C CYS A 229 4.30 -2.16 5.51
N ASP A 230 4.98 -2.80 4.57
CA ASP A 230 5.64 -2.14 3.42
C ASP A 230 4.69 -1.82 2.25
N GLU A 231 3.45 -2.31 2.33
CA GLU A 231 2.47 -2.12 1.29
C GLU A 231 2.26 -0.63 1.03
N HIS A 232 2.28 -0.30 -0.25
CA HIS A 232 1.83 0.96 -0.78
C HIS A 232 0.93 0.66 -1.96
N ILE A 233 -0.13 1.46 -2.09
CA ILE A 233 -1.19 1.25 -3.08
C ILE A 233 -1.18 2.43 -4.04
N THR A 234 -0.80 2.20 -5.29
CA THR A 234 -0.91 3.19 -6.35
C THR A 234 -2.35 3.23 -6.86
N ILE A 235 -2.95 4.41 -6.88
CA ILE A 235 -4.37 4.57 -7.21
C ILE A 235 -4.50 5.04 -8.65
N TYR A 236 -5.24 4.26 -9.43
CA TYR A 236 -5.64 4.59 -10.78
C TYR A 236 -7.14 4.89 -10.86
N SER A 237 -7.54 5.63 -11.88
CA SER A 237 -8.94 5.77 -12.27
C SER A 237 -9.14 5.41 -13.73
N TYR A 238 -10.30 4.85 -14.02
CA TYR A 238 -10.77 4.55 -15.36
C TYR A 238 -12.20 5.07 -15.52
N GLU A 239 -12.51 5.68 -16.65
CA GLU A 239 -13.82 6.22 -16.93
C GLU A 239 -14.35 5.68 -18.26
N GLN A 240 -15.54 5.10 -18.24
CA GLN A 240 -16.18 4.54 -19.42
C GLN A 240 -17.60 5.07 -19.55
N ARG A 241 -17.95 5.50 -20.78
CA ARG A 241 -19.34 5.78 -21.14
C ARG A 241 -20.05 4.48 -21.54
N ILE A 242 -21.23 4.25 -20.98
CA ILE A 242 -22.04 3.06 -21.26
C ILE A 242 -23.53 3.42 -21.45
N PRO A 243 -24.30 2.62 -22.22
CA PRO A 243 -25.75 2.72 -22.21
C PRO A 243 -26.29 2.56 -20.79
N ARG A 244 -27.24 3.42 -20.38
CA ARG A 244 -27.81 3.38 -19.02
C ARG A 244 -28.37 2.01 -18.64
N SER A 245 -28.93 1.28 -19.61
CA SER A 245 -29.44 -0.08 -19.43
C SER A 245 -28.37 -1.08 -18.98
N GLN A 246 -27.09 -0.84 -19.32
CA GLN A 246 -26.00 -1.73 -18.91
C GLN A 246 -25.65 -1.58 -17.43
N LEU A 247 -25.98 -0.46 -16.75
CA LEU A 247 -25.68 -0.30 -15.32
C LEU A 247 -26.22 -1.46 -14.47
N SER A 248 -27.40 -1.98 -14.80
CA SER A 248 -27.99 -3.14 -14.10
C SER A 248 -27.32 -4.47 -14.43
N GLU A 249 -26.60 -4.57 -15.54
CA GLU A 249 -25.84 -5.78 -15.92
C GLU A 249 -24.55 -5.92 -15.09
N TRP A 250 -24.02 -4.80 -14.62
CA TRP A 250 -22.86 -4.75 -13.74
C TRP A 250 -23.20 -5.13 -12.30
N GLU A 251 -24.37 -4.73 -11.79
CA GLU A 251 -24.79 -5.00 -10.41
C GLU A 251 -24.96 -6.51 -10.15
N GLY A 252 -24.33 -7.02 -9.08
CA GLY A 252 -24.46 -8.42 -8.69
C GLY A 252 -23.78 -9.43 -9.62
N ARG A 253 -23.05 -8.95 -10.64
CA ARG A 253 -22.26 -9.80 -11.53
C ARG A 253 -21.20 -10.53 -10.71
N LEU A 254 -21.07 -11.82 -10.98
CA LEU A 254 -20.09 -12.67 -10.33
C LEU A 254 -18.83 -12.76 -11.20
N THR A 255 -17.69 -12.44 -10.62
CA THR A 255 -16.39 -12.32 -11.32
C THR A 255 -15.25 -12.95 -10.49
N GLY A 256 -14.00 -12.83 -10.99
CA GLY A 256 -12.80 -13.44 -10.41
C GLY A 256 -12.58 -14.90 -10.82
N GLU A 257 -11.34 -15.39 -10.70
CA GLU A 257 -11.00 -16.79 -10.98
C GLU A 257 -11.50 -17.71 -9.86
N ARG A 258 -12.75 -18.16 -10.00
CA ARG A 258 -13.41 -19.03 -9.02
C ARG A 258 -12.68 -20.35 -8.75
N SER A 259 -11.85 -20.81 -9.68
CA SER A 259 -10.99 -22.00 -9.50
C SER A 259 -9.92 -21.79 -8.43
N ASP A 260 -9.49 -20.55 -8.21
CA ASP A 260 -8.39 -20.18 -7.30
C ASP A 260 -8.89 -19.65 -5.95
N GLY A 261 -10.19 -19.80 -5.68
CA GLY A 261 -10.81 -19.49 -4.38
C GLY A 261 -11.32 -18.06 -4.25
N GLU A 262 -11.18 -17.24 -5.28
CA GLU A 262 -11.71 -15.87 -5.31
C GLU A 262 -13.23 -15.88 -5.55
N ARG A 263 -13.95 -15.15 -4.68
CA ARG A 263 -15.41 -15.02 -4.74
C ARG A 263 -15.76 -13.54 -4.75
N ILE A 264 -15.84 -12.99 -5.95
CA ILE A 264 -16.07 -11.57 -6.17
C ILE A 264 -17.49 -11.37 -6.71
N THR A 265 -18.21 -10.42 -6.10
CA THR A 265 -19.49 -9.91 -6.60
C THR A 265 -19.36 -8.42 -6.83
N LEU A 266 -19.76 -7.93 -8.00
CA LEU A 266 -19.73 -6.51 -8.30
C LEU A 266 -20.89 -5.78 -7.63
N LYS A 267 -20.62 -4.56 -7.18
CA LYS A 267 -21.58 -3.63 -6.61
C LYS A 267 -21.39 -2.25 -7.23
N VAL A 268 -22.44 -1.71 -7.83
CA VAL A 268 -22.43 -0.43 -8.53
C VAL A 268 -23.15 0.60 -7.67
N VAL A 269 -22.47 1.69 -7.35
CA VAL A 269 -23.01 2.74 -6.48
C VAL A 269 -22.92 4.11 -7.14
N PRO A 270 -23.90 5.01 -6.97
CA PRO A 270 -23.74 6.41 -7.37
C PRO A 270 -22.50 7.01 -6.70
N MET A 271 -21.69 7.78 -7.44
CA MET A 271 -20.45 8.40 -6.95
C MET A 271 -20.67 9.20 -5.65
N GLN A 272 -21.78 9.92 -5.54
CA GLN A 272 -22.18 10.68 -4.34
C GLN A 272 -22.36 9.81 -3.07
N HIS A 273 -22.57 8.50 -3.22
CA HIS A 273 -22.71 7.54 -2.12
C HIS A 273 -21.43 6.74 -1.86
N LEU A 274 -20.41 6.84 -2.73
CA LEU A 274 -19.19 6.05 -2.64
C LEU A 274 -18.55 6.10 -1.25
N TRP A 275 -18.43 7.30 -0.66
CA TRP A 275 -17.83 7.48 0.66
C TRP A 275 -18.58 6.76 1.80
N LYS A 276 -19.89 6.50 1.64
CA LYS A 276 -20.71 5.77 2.60
C LYS A 276 -20.58 4.26 2.39
N GLU A 277 -20.65 3.84 1.13
CA GLU A 277 -20.66 2.43 0.74
C GLU A 277 -19.28 1.77 0.89
N GLY A 278 -18.22 2.51 0.57
CA GLY A 278 -16.82 2.10 0.74
C GLY A 278 -16.16 2.63 2.01
N ALA A 279 -16.92 3.08 3.00
CA ALA A 279 -16.40 3.77 4.20
C ALA A 279 -15.34 2.98 5.00
N ARG A 280 -15.32 1.65 4.85
CA ARG A 280 -14.36 0.76 5.54
C ARG A 280 -13.09 0.50 4.73
N ASP A 281 -13.09 0.87 3.46
CA ASP A 281 -11.99 0.61 2.55
C ASP A 281 -11.11 1.87 2.39
N ALA A 282 -9.89 1.80 2.90
CA ALA A 282 -8.97 2.94 2.91
C ALA A 282 -8.63 3.42 1.49
N LYS A 283 -8.41 2.49 0.54
CA LYS A 283 -8.13 2.84 -0.87
C LYS A 283 -9.34 3.48 -1.55
N CYS A 284 -10.57 3.07 -1.20
CA CYS A 284 -11.79 3.71 -1.70
C CYS A 284 -11.88 5.18 -1.28
N LEU A 285 -11.68 5.47 0.00
CA LEU A 285 -11.75 6.83 0.51
C LEU A 285 -10.59 7.70 -0.03
N ALA A 286 -9.40 7.13 -0.13
CA ALA A 286 -8.26 7.79 -0.74
C ALA A 286 -8.51 8.13 -2.22
N ALA A 287 -8.98 7.16 -3.01
CA ALA A 287 -9.26 7.37 -4.43
C ALA A 287 -10.31 8.46 -4.65
N LEU A 288 -11.38 8.45 -3.85
CA LEU A 288 -12.40 9.49 -3.90
C LEU A 288 -11.80 10.87 -3.58
N ALA A 289 -10.99 10.97 -2.52
CA ALA A 289 -10.37 12.24 -2.13
C ALA A 289 -9.40 12.76 -3.20
N LEU A 290 -8.53 11.89 -3.75
CA LEU A 290 -7.61 12.24 -4.83
C LEU A 290 -8.38 12.70 -6.07
N TRP A 291 -9.38 11.93 -6.50
CA TRP A 291 -10.20 12.27 -7.66
C TRP A 291 -10.93 13.61 -7.48
N GLN A 292 -11.54 13.85 -6.30
CA GLN A 292 -12.22 15.11 -6.00
C GLN A 292 -11.24 16.30 -5.98
N GLY A 293 -10.09 16.15 -5.32
CA GLY A 293 -9.07 17.20 -5.24
C GLY A 293 -8.51 17.57 -6.62
N LEU A 294 -8.13 16.56 -7.41
CA LEU A 294 -7.61 16.74 -8.76
C LEU A 294 -8.63 17.39 -9.70
N ARG A 295 -9.93 17.04 -9.58
CA ARG A 295 -10.99 17.73 -10.34
C ARG A 295 -11.16 19.18 -9.92
N GLN A 296 -11.11 19.49 -8.62
CA GLN A 296 -11.19 20.88 -8.12
C GLN A 296 -10.03 21.73 -8.65
N GLU A 297 -8.85 21.14 -8.81
CA GLU A 297 -7.67 21.78 -9.39
C GLU A 297 -7.62 21.73 -10.94
N LYS A 298 -8.64 21.16 -11.60
CA LYS A 298 -8.73 21.01 -13.07
C LYS A 298 -7.56 20.22 -13.67
N LYS A 299 -7.15 19.16 -12.97
CA LYS A 299 -6.12 18.20 -13.39
C LYS A 299 -6.69 16.92 -14.02
N LEU A 300 -8.02 16.79 -13.99
CA LEU A 300 -8.83 15.72 -14.59
C LEU A 300 -9.91 16.32 -15.49
#